data_AF-A0A1J7HHU6-F1
#
_entry.id   AF-A0A1J7HHU6-F1
#
_cell.length_a   1.000
_cell.length_b   1.000
_cell.length_c   1.000
_cell.angle_alpha   90.00
_cell.angle_beta   90.00
_cell.angle_gamma   90.00
#
_symmetry.space_group_name_H-M   'P 1'
#
loop_
_entity.id
_entity.type
_entity.pdbx_description
1 polymer ?
#
loop_
_entity_poly.entity_id
_entity_poly.type
_entity_poly.pdbx_seq_one_letter_code
_entity_poly.pdbx_strand_id
1 'polypeptide(L)'
;MSTEKATVSASNEDSIADVMEQHDQFLSSMQGRIAKLKVVFRYWERNDVKGVIGAMEKMDDHAVIADVVDIIKEKKDIVTLDICTGLMPLLASLLHSQMDRLERCNLCFIVLEKVKHILPSLMRRGGSIAKNAQELNLSLQHVS
;
A
#
# COMPACT_ATOMS: atom_id res chain seq x y z
N MET A 1 37.05 -28.12 37.48
CA MET A 1 35.67 -27.73 37.16
C MET A 1 35.71 -26.38 36.46
N SER A 2 35.89 -26.36 35.14
CA SER A 2 35.97 -25.12 34.35
C SER A 2 35.56 -25.43 32.90
N THR A 3 34.27 -25.66 32.67
CA THR A 3 33.72 -25.77 31.30
C THR A 3 32.27 -25.28 31.17
N GLU A 4 31.58 -24.92 32.25
CA GLU A 4 30.17 -24.47 32.19
C GLU A 4 29.99 -22.96 31.98
N LYS A 5 31.02 -22.14 32.23
CA LYS A 5 30.91 -20.67 32.13
C LYS A 5 31.08 -20.15 30.69
N ALA A 6 31.71 -20.92 29.80
CA ALA A 6 32.02 -20.48 28.44
C ALA A 6 30.86 -20.67 27.46
N THR A 7 30.07 -21.74 27.62
CA THR A 7 28.98 -22.09 26.70
C THR A 7 27.74 -21.20 26.86
N VAL A 8 27.45 -20.72 28.08
CA VAL A 8 26.35 -19.76 28.34
C VAL A 8 26.72 -18.34 27.93
N SER A 9 28.01 -17.96 28.01
CA SER A 9 28.47 -16.62 27.64
C SER A 9 28.42 -16.39 26.13
N ALA A 10 28.83 -17.37 25.32
CA ALA A 10 28.79 -17.27 23.86
C ALA A 10 27.35 -17.24 23.32
N SER A 11 26.46 -18.09 23.88
CA SER A 11 25.03 -18.12 23.53
C SER A 11 24.33 -16.77 23.71
N ASN A 12 24.68 -16.02 24.75
CA ASN A 12 24.07 -14.71 25.02
C ASN A 12 24.65 -13.61 24.11
N GLU A 13 25.95 -13.70 23.76
CA GLU A 13 26.61 -12.76 22.86
C GLU A 13 26.08 -12.90 21.43
N ASP A 14 25.91 -14.14 20.95
CA ASP A 14 25.29 -14.45 19.66
C ASP A 14 23.82 -13.97 19.62
N SER A 15 23.06 -14.20 20.68
CA SER A 15 21.67 -13.72 20.79
C SER A 15 21.58 -12.18 20.79
N ILE A 16 22.56 -11.49 21.39
CA ILE A 16 22.61 -10.01 21.37
C ILE A 16 22.97 -9.52 19.97
N ALA A 17 23.91 -10.18 19.28
CA ALA A 17 24.27 -9.85 17.91
C ALA A 17 23.07 -9.98 16.95
N ASP A 18 22.30 -11.08 17.06
CA ASP A 18 21.08 -11.31 16.28
C ASP A 18 20.05 -10.18 16.49
N VAL A 19 19.84 -9.77 17.74
CA VAL A 19 18.90 -8.68 18.07
C VAL A 19 19.38 -7.34 17.52
N MET A 20 20.67 -7.05 17.58
CA MET A 20 21.24 -5.82 17.00
C MET A 20 21.12 -5.81 15.48
N GLU A 21 21.34 -6.95 14.82
CA GLU A 21 21.14 -7.08 13.38
C GLU A 21 19.68 -6.83 12.99
N GLN A 22 18.73 -7.45 13.71
CA GLN A 22 17.30 -7.24 13.48
C GLN A 22 16.89 -5.77 13.70
N HIS A 23 17.46 -5.12 14.72
CA HIS A 23 17.22 -3.71 14.98
C HIS A 23 17.71 -2.83 13.83
N ASP A 24 18.89 -3.10 13.29
CA ASP A 24 19.44 -2.33 12.17
C ASP A 24 18.63 -2.55 10.88
N GLN A 25 18.19 -3.79 10.62
CA GLN A 25 17.28 -4.10 9.52
C GLN A 25 15.94 -3.37 9.68
N PHE A 26 15.38 -3.35 10.89
CA PHE A 26 14.15 -2.62 11.21
C PHE A 26 14.30 -1.11 10.98
N LEU A 27 15.37 -0.49 11.51
CA LEU A 27 15.61 0.94 11.34
C LEU A 27 15.83 1.30 9.87
N SER A 28 16.63 0.53 9.14
CA SER A 28 16.85 0.72 7.71
C SER A 28 15.54 0.66 6.92
N SER A 29 14.70 -0.34 7.22
CA SER A 29 13.37 -0.49 6.62
C SER A 29 12.46 0.70 6.90
N MET A 30 12.37 1.15 8.16
CA MET A 30 11.58 2.31 8.54
C MET A 30 12.07 3.61 7.90
N GLN A 31 13.40 3.82 7.87
CA GLN A 31 14.01 4.99 7.25
C GLN A 31 13.78 5.03 5.74
N GLY A 32 13.88 3.88 5.08
CA GLY A 32 13.52 3.73 3.67
C GLY A 32 12.04 4.08 3.44
N ARG A 33 11.14 3.56 4.28
CA ARG A 33 9.70 3.81 4.16
C ARG A 33 9.33 5.27 4.36
N ILE A 34 9.85 5.93 5.40
CA ILE A 34 9.58 7.36 5.62
C ILE A 34 10.15 8.23 4.50
N ALA A 35 11.31 7.88 3.94
CA ALA A 35 11.88 8.60 2.80
C ALA A 35 10.97 8.50 1.56
N LYS A 36 10.48 7.29 1.26
CA LYS A 36 9.52 7.03 0.17
C LYS A 36 8.19 7.75 0.39
N LEU A 37 7.61 7.67 1.60
CA LEU A 37 6.39 8.37 1.96
C LEU A 37 6.53 9.90 1.82
N LYS A 38 7.68 10.48 2.18
CA LYS A 38 7.94 11.90 1.94
C LYS A 38 7.89 12.25 0.46
N VAL A 39 8.34 11.37 -0.44
CA VAL A 39 8.22 11.60 -1.89
C VAL A 39 6.76 11.58 -2.31
N VAL A 40 5.98 10.59 -1.89
CA VAL A 40 4.54 10.49 -2.18
C VAL A 40 3.81 11.73 -1.67
N PHE A 41 4.11 12.15 -0.44
CA PHE A 41 3.51 13.31 0.20
C PHE A 41 3.75 14.61 -0.60
N ARG A 42 4.95 14.81 -1.18
CA ARG A 42 5.23 15.99 -2.02
C ARG A 42 4.31 16.09 -3.25
N TYR A 43 3.94 14.96 -3.85
CA TYR A 43 2.96 14.93 -4.95
C TYR A 43 1.55 15.20 -4.41
N TRP A 44 1.23 14.61 -3.26
CA TRP A 44 -0.04 14.79 -2.59
C TRP A 44 -0.33 16.27 -2.24
N GLU A 45 0.65 16.98 -1.69
CA GLU A 45 0.54 18.41 -1.33
C GLU A 45 0.23 19.30 -2.54
N ARG A 46 0.65 18.88 -3.73
CA ARG A 46 0.40 19.59 -5.01
C ARG A 46 -0.92 19.19 -5.66
N ASN A 47 -1.71 18.33 -5.00
CA ASN A 47 -2.89 17.68 -5.57
C ASN A 47 -2.56 16.91 -6.86
N ASP A 48 -1.31 16.46 -7.02
CA ASP A 48 -0.84 15.69 -8.18
C ASP A 48 -1.05 14.20 -7.93
N VAL A 49 -2.30 13.78 -8.08
CA VAL A 49 -2.73 12.40 -7.97
C VAL A 49 -1.94 11.45 -8.89
N LYS A 50 -1.69 11.86 -10.14
CA LYS A 50 -0.99 11.02 -11.10
C LYS A 50 0.46 10.82 -10.68
N GLY A 51 1.09 11.86 -10.15
CA GLY A 51 2.40 11.79 -9.52
C GLY A 51 2.44 10.90 -8.29
N VAL A 52 1.41 10.94 -7.43
CA VAL A 52 1.27 10.03 -6.28
C VAL A 52 1.26 8.57 -6.74
N ILE A 53 0.41 8.23 -7.71
CA ILE A 53 0.25 6.86 -8.23
C ILE A 53 1.55 6.41 -8.91
N GLY A 54 2.10 7.20 -9.83
CA GLY A 54 3.33 6.85 -10.54
C GLY A 54 4.56 6.74 -9.62
N ALA A 55 4.62 7.53 -8.54
CA ALA A 55 5.67 7.41 -7.54
C ALA A 55 5.58 6.07 -6.79
N MET A 56 4.36 5.67 -6.37
CA MET A 56 4.13 4.39 -5.71
C MET A 56 4.44 3.20 -6.62
N GLU A 57 4.00 3.24 -7.89
CA GLU A 57 4.33 2.20 -8.88
C GLU A 57 5.85 2.06 -9.07
N LYS A 58 6.58 3.18 -9.17
CA LYS A 58 8.03 3.17 -9.39
C LYS A 58 8.84 2.68 -8.19
N MET A 59 8.35 2.92 -6.97
CA MET A 59 9.04 2.50 -5.74
C MET A 59 8.94 1.01 -5.46
N ASP A 60 7.92 0.34 -6.03
CA ASP A 60 7.62 -1.08 -5.86
C ASP A 60 7.67 -1.54 -4.39
N ASP A 61 7.11 -0.71 -3.49
CA ASP A 61 7.14 -0.93 -2.05
C ASP A 61 5.73 -1.13 -1.52
N HIS A 62 5.37 -2.40 -1.31
CA HIS A 62 4.04 -2.80 -0.86
C HIS A 62 3.65 -2.19 0.49
N ALA A 63 4.60 -1.93 1.39
CA ALA A 63 4.30 -1.30 2.67
C ALA A 63 3.96 0.18 2.48
N VAL A 64 4.68 0.90 1.61
CA VAL A 64 4.34 2.28 1.24
C VAL A 64 2.97 2.34 0.55
N ILE A 65 2.68 1.41 -0.36
CA ILE A 65 1.39 1.34 -1.03
C ILE A 65 0.28 1.10 0.00
N ALA A 66 0.46 0.16 0.94
CA ALA A 66 -0.51 -0.13 1.98
C ALA A 66 -0.79 1.09 2.87
N ASP A 67 0.26 1.77 3.37
CA ASP A 67 0.13 2.98 4.20
C ASP A 67 -0.71 4.07 3.50
N VAL A 68 -0.46 4.31 2.22
CA VAL A 68 -1.18 5.33 1.43
C VAL A 68 -2.60 4.88 1.12
N VAL A 69 -2.80 3.62 0.79
CA VAL A 69 -4.12 3.06 0.51
C VAL A 69 -5.01 3.09 1.76
N ASP A 70 -4.46 2.87 2.95
CA ASP A 70 -5.19 3.04 4.23
C ASP A 70 -5.64 4.49 4.43
N ILE A 71 -4.82 5.48 4.09
CA ILE A 71 -5.23 6.89 4.13
C ILE A 71 -6.36 7.16 3.12
N ILE A 72 -6.26 6.57 1.91
CA ILE A 72 -7.30 6.68 0.88
C ILE A 72 -8.60 6.01 1.33
N LYS A 73 -8.49 4.92 2.08
CA LYS A 73 -9.60 4.21 2.70
C LYS A 73 -10.32 5.04 3.77
N GLU A 74 -9.66 5.98 4.43
CA GLU A 74 -10.35 6.82 5.42
C GLU A 74 -10.99 8.07 4.79
N LYS A 75 -10.44 8.62 3.71
CA LYS A 75 -11.00 9.82 3.06
C LYS A 75 -11.97 9.49 1.90
N LYS A 76 -13.23 9.89 2.04
CA LYS A 76 -14.31 9.56 1.06
C LYS A 76 -14.39 10.54 -0.11
N ASP A 77 -13.86 11.74 0.07
CA ASP A 77 -13.96 12.90 -0.82
C ASP A 77 -12.82 13.00 -1.84
N ILE A 78 -11.72 12.27 -1.62
CA ILE A 78 -10.54 12.34 -2.48
C ILE A 78 -10.60 11.40 -3.68
N VAL A 79 -11.45 10.36 -3.68
CA VAL A 79 -11.41 9.31 -4.72
C VAL A 79 -12.15 9.78 -5.97
N THR A 80 -11.42 9.95 -7.06
CA THR A 80 -11.93 10.30 -8.39
C THR A 80 -11.79 9.11 -9.35
N LEU A 81 -12.42 9.17 -10.52
CA LEU A 81 -12.32 8.10 -11.52
C LEU A 81 -10.86 7.85 -11.94
N ASP A 82 -10.08 8.92 -12.15
CA ASP A 82 -8.66 8.83 -12.51
C ASP A 82 -7.84 8.16 -11.40
N ILE A 83 -8.20 8.39 -10.14
CA ILE A 83 -7.59 7.70 -8.98
C ILE A 83 -7.93 6.22 -9.03
N CYS A 84 -9.20 5.87 -9.26
CA CYS A 84 -9.63 4.48 -9.30
C CYS A 84 -8.87 3.70 -10.37
N THR A 85 -8.71 4.26 -11.57
CA THR A 85 -8.02 3.55 -12.66
C THR A 85 -6.55 3.32 -12.33
N GLY A 86 -5.87 4.29 -11.70
CA GLY A 86 -4.47 4.13 -11.30
C GLY A 86 -4.27 3.33 -10.00
N LEU A 87 -5.29 3.20 -9.14
CA LEU A 87 -5.23 2.32 -7.97
C LEU A 87 -5.33 0.84 -8.34
N MET A 88 -6.05 0.48 -9.41
CA MET A 88 -6.21 -0.92 -9.82
C MET A 88 -4.90 -1.72 -9.94
N PRO A 89 -3.85 -1.24 -10.66
CA PRO A 89 -2.58 -1.96 -10.73
C PRO A 89 -1.88 -2.06 -9.36
N LEU A 90 -2.02 -1.04 -8.49
CA LEU A 90 -1.46 -1.04 -7.14
C LEU A 90 -2.19 -2.02 -6.21
N LEU A 91 -3.52 -2.14 -6.34
CA LEU A 91 -4.29 -3.14 -5.61
C LEU A 91 -3.94 -4.55 -6.09
N ALA A 92 -3.71 -4.74 -7.40
CA ALA A 92 -3.24 -5.99 -7.94
C ALA A 92 -1.83 -6.35 -7.43
N SER A 93 -0.89 -5.39 -7.33
CA SER A 93 0.44 -5.67 -6.77
C SER A 93 0.35 -6.01 -5.29
N LEU A 94 -0.48 -5.30 -4.52
CA LEU A 94 -0.78 -5.67 -3.14
C LEU A 94 -1.25 -7.12 -3.07
N LEU A 95 -2.30 -7.53 -3.80
CA LEU A 95 -2.83 -8.91 -3.83
C LEU A 95 -1.77 -10.01 -4.08
N HIS A 96 -0.66 -9.69 -4.73
CA HIS A 96 0.45 -10.63 -5.00
C HIS A 96 1.65 -10.49 -4.04
N SER A 97 1.66 -9.52 -3.13
CA SER A 97 2.72 -9.29 -2.13
C SER A 97 2.91 -10.42 -1.09
N GLN A 98 3.91 -10.27 -0.22
CA GLN A 98 4.11 -11.18 0.92
C GLN A 98 3.43 -10.69 2.22
N MET A 99 2.55 -9.67 2.14
CA MET A 99 1.80 -9.18 3.30
C MET A 99 0.85 -10.25 3.87
N ASP A 100 0.42 -10.07 5.12
CA ASP A 100 -0.64 -10.92 5.68
C ASP A 100 -1.87 -10.93 4.75
N ARG A 101 -2.35 -12.15 4.46
CA ARG A 101 -3.39 -12.37 3.46
C ARG A 101 -4.69 -11.67 3.84
N LEU A 102 -5.06 -11.69 5.13
CA LEU A 102 -6.30 -11.10 5.59
C LEU A 102 -6.22 -9.58 5.56
N GLU A 103 -5.13 -9.01 6.08
CA GLU A 103 -4.92 -7.56 6.12
C GLU A 103 -5.00 -6.93 4.72
N ARG A 104 -4.28 -7.51 3.78
CA ARG A 104 -4.27 -7.08 2.39
C ARG A 104 -5.59 -7.27 1.65
N CYS A 105 -6.25 -8.44 1.80
CA CYS A 105 -7.54 -8.67 1.15
C CYS A 105 -8.59 -7.69 1.67
N ASN A 106 -8.58 -7.42 2.97
CA ASN A 106 -9.47 -6.44 3.60
C ASN A 106 -9.21 -5.03 3.06
N LEU A 107 -7.94 -4.63 2.96
CA LEU A 107 -7.56 -3.33 2.40
C LEU A 107 -8.06 -3.17 0.96
N CYS A 108 -7.78 -4.16 0.10
CA CYS A 108 -8.22 -4.15 -1.30
C CYS A 108 -9.74 -4.12 -1.41
N PHE A 109 -10.45 -4.94 -0.64
CA PHE A 109 -11.91 -5.02 -0.66
C PHE A 109 -12.57 -3.68 -0.30
N ILE A 110 -12.15 -3.02 0.78
CA ILE A 110 -12.77 -1.77 1.21
C ILE A 110 -12.57 -0.67 0.16
N VAL A 111 -11.39 -0.61 -0.45
CA VAL A 111 -11.11 0.36 -1.53
C VAL A 111 -11.98 0.06 -2.75
N LEU A 112 -12.11 -1.21 -3.14
CA LEU A 112 -12.97 -1.60 -4.28
C LEU A 112 -14.45 -1.27 -4.02
N GLU A 113 -14.95 -1.47 -2.80
CA GLU A 113 -16.33 -1.09 -2.44
C GLU A 113 -16.54 0.43 -2.52
N LYS A 114 -15.54 1.23 -2.14
CA LYS A 114 -15.59 2.69 -2.35
C LYS A 114 -15.64 3.05 -3.83
N VAL A 115 -14.84 2.39 -4.67
CA VAL A 115 -14.88 2.59 -6.13
C VAL A 115 -16.29 2.30 -6.66
N LYS A 116 -16.90 1.18 -6.26
CA LYS A 116 -18.29 0.85 -6.64
C LYS A 116 -19.29 1.92 -6.23
N HIS A 117 -19.15 2.51 -5.03
CA HIS A 117 -20.08 3.52 -4.56
C HIS A 117 -20.05 4.82 -5.38
N ILE A 118 -18.87 5.24 -5.88
CA ILE A 118 -18.75 6.48 -6.66
C ILE A 118 -19.17 6.32 -8.13
N LEU A 119 -19.10 5.10 -8.68
CA LEU A 119 -19.34 4.80 -10.08
C LEU A 119 -20.73 5.24 -10.60
N PRO A 120 -21.86 5.01 -9.89
CA PRO A 120 -23.16 5.48 -10.32
C PRO A 120 -23.23 7.01 -10.54
N SER A 121 -22.50 7.78 -9.74
CA SER A 121 -22.45 9.24 -9.89
C SER A 121 -21.67 9.69 -11.13
N LEU A 122 -20.67 8.90 -11.53
CA LEU A 122 -19.82 9.17 -12.69
C LEU A 122 -20.49 8.74 -14.00
N MET A 123 -21.22 7.63 -13.98
CA MET A 123 -22.00 7.14 -15.13
C MET A 123 -23.09 8.13 -15.57
N ARG A 124 -23.61 8.96 -14.66
CA ARG A 124 -24.61 10.01 -14.99
C ARG A 124 -24.03 11.25 -15.67
N ARG A 125 -22.69 11.38 -15.74
CA ARG A 125 -22.02 12.62 -16.20
C ARG A 125 -21.91 12.75 -17.73
N GLY A 126 -22.33 11.72 -18.48
CA GLY A 126 -22.21 11.67 -19.93
C GLY A 126 -20.75 11.66 -20.44
N GLY A 127 -20.58 11.59 -21.76
CA GLY A 127 -19.27 11.67 -22.41
C GLY A 127 -18.31 10.52 -22.08
N SER A 128 -17.00 10.78 -22.21
CA SER A 128 -15.94 9.79 -21.96
C SER A 128 -15.88 9.33 -20.50
N ILE A 129 -16.23 10.21 -19.54
CA ILE A 129 -16.26 9.88 -18.11
C ILE A 129 -17.30 8.80 -17.82
N ALA A 130 -18.51 8.95 -18.36
CA ALA A 130 -19.56 7.95 -18.18
C ALA A 130 -19.20 6.60 -18.82
N LYS A 131 -18.57 6.63 -20.01
CA LYS A 131 -18.10 5.42 -20.69
C LYS A 131 -17.03 4.68 -19.87
N ASN A 132 -16.00 5.39 -19.41
CA ASN A 132 -14.92 4.81 -18.59
C ASN A 132 -15.46 4.28 -17.25
N ALA A 133 -16.39 4.99 -16.61
CA ALA A 133 -17.04 4.54 -15.39
C ALA A 133 -17.87 3.26 -15.65
N GLN A 134 -18.57 3.17 -16.78
CA GLN A 134 -19.33 1.98 -17.15
C GLN A 134 -18.44 0.77 -17.41
N GLU A 135 -17.33 0.95 -18.14
CA GLU A 135 -16.33 -0.10 -18.37
C GLU A 135 -15.73 -0.61 -17.05
N LEU A 136 -15.31 0.31 -16.17
CA LEU A 136 -14.81 -0.04 -14.84
C LEU A 136 -15.86 -0.76 -14.00
N ASN A 137 -17.12 -0.31 -14.03
CA ASN A 137 -18.21 -0.96 -13.31
C ASN A 137 -18.44 -2.40 -13.79
N LEU A 138 -18.39 -2.65 -15.10
CA LEU A 138 -18.50 -3.99 -15.68
C LEU A 138 -17.34 -4.90 -15.23
N SER A 139 -16.11 -4.39 -15.23
CA SER A 139 -14.95 -5.15 -14.72
C SER A 139 -15.10 -5.54 -13.25
N LEU A 140 -15.72 -4.69 -12.44
CA LEU A 140 -15.93 -4.94 -11.01
C LEU A 140 -17.10 -5.87 -10.70
N GLN A 141 -18.01 -6.15 -11.64
CA GLN A 141 -19.11 -7.11 -11.45
C GLN A 141 -18.61 -8.54 -11.24
N HIS A 142 -17.40 -8.86 -11.71
CA HIS A 142 -16.79 -10.20 -11.61
C HIS A 142 -16.04 -10.40 -10.29
N VAL A 143 -15.98 -9.37 -9.43
CA VAL A 143 -15.20 -9.32 -8.18
C VAL A 143 -16.11 -9.34 -6.94
N SER A 144 -17.39 -9.69 -7.11
CA SER A 144 -18.39 -9.85 -6.04
C SER A 144 -18.99 -11.23 -6.03
#